data_AF-A0A7Y0CK06-F1
#
_entry.id   AF-A0A7Y0CK06-F1
#
_cell.length_a   1.000
_cell.length_b   1.000
_cell.length_c   1.000
_cell.angle_alpha   90.00
_cell.angle_beta   90.00
_cell.angle_gamma   90.00
#
_symmetry.space_group_name_H-M   'P 1'
#
loop_
_entity.id
_entity.type
_entity.pdbx_description
1 polymer ?
#
loop_
_entity_poly.entity_id
_entity_poly.type
_entity_poly.pdbx_seq_one_letter_code
_entity_poly.pdbx_strand_id
1 'polypeptide(L)' 'MNGSDEDARDGNAPAGTLDQDRSATGDDAVDAALTRLETIDGAPLSQHVAVFDAVHAALQDRLADTEG' A
#
# COMPACT_ATOMS: atom_id res chain seq x y z
N MET A 1 14.72 -35.04 -24.09
CA MET A 1 15.23 -34.96 -22.70
C MET A 1 16.53 -34.15 -22.75
N ASN A 2 16.81 -33.06 -22.04
CA ASN A 2 16.18 -32.29 -20.96
C ASN A 2 17.00 -30.98 -20.79
N GLY A 3 16.38 -29.89 -20.32
CA GLY A 3 17.02 -28.69 -19.70
C GLY A 3 17.85 -27.81 -20.64
N SER A 4 17.86 -26.47 -20.60
CA SER A 4 17.64 -25.56 -19.48
C SER A 4 17.44 -24.12 -19.99
N ASP A 5 16.44 -23.86 -20.83
CA ASP A 5 16.08 -22.49 -21.25
C ASP A 5 15.06 -21.88 -20.25
N GLU A 6 15.37 -22.02 -18.96
CA GLU A 6 14.66 -21.41 -17.83
C GLU A 6 15.21 -20.00 -17.50
N ASP A 7 15.98 -19.40 -18.41
CA ASP A 7 16.70 -18.14 -18.22
C ASP A 7 15.88 -16.86 -18.50
N ALA A 8 14.57 -16.97 -18.77
CA ALA A 8 13.77 -15.80 -19.15
C ALA A 8 12.53 -15.54 -18.28
N ARG A 9 12.42 -16.17 -17.10
CA ARG A 9 11.55 -15.63 -16.05
C ARG A 9 12.35 -14.61 -15.25
N ASP A 10 12.65 -13.49 -15.91
CA ASP A 10 13.00 -12.24 -15.23
C ASP A 10 11.78 -11.83 -14.39
N GLY A 11 11.72 -12.38 -13.17
CA GLY A 11 10.73 -12.10 -12.14
C GLY A 11 10.91 -10.72 -11.54
N ASN A 12 11.39 -9.76 -12.31
CA ASN A 12 11.51 -8.37 -11.96
C ASN A 12 10.92 -7.52 -13.09
N ALA A 13 9.62 -7.71 -13.33
CA ALA A 13 8.81 -6.71 -14.03
C ALA A 13 9.12 -5.33 -13.40
N PRO A 14 9.28 -4.26 -14.20
CA PRO A 14 9.60 -2.96 -13.67
C PRO A 14 8.56 -2.58 -12.62
N ALA A 15 8.97 -2.50 -11.36
CA ALA A 15 8.18 -2.01 -10.23
C ALA A 15 7.94 -0.50 -10.37
N GLY A 16 7.31 -0.09 -11.47
CA GLY A 16 7.36 1.29 -11.95
C GLY A 16 6.19 1.70 -12.83
N THR A 17 4.96 1.30 -12.48
CA THR A 17 3.75 1.93 -13.05
C THR A 17 2.68 2.28 -11.99
N LEU A 18 2.92 2.11 -10.69
CA LEU A 18 1.94 2.49 -9.66
C LEU A 18 1.86 4.01 -9.39
N ASP A 19 2.56 4.82 -10.18
CA ASP A 19 2.65 6.28 -9.98
C ASP A 19 1.46 7.07 -10.53
N GLN A 20 0.64 6.51 -11.43
CA GLN A 20 -0.26 7.33 -12.26
C GLN A 20 -1.70 7.53 -11.76
N ASP A 21 -2.11 6.92 -10.64
CA ASP A 21 -3.52 6.99 -10.18
C ASP A 21 -3.71 7.26 -8.68
N ARG A 22 -2.76 7.92 -7.99
CA ARG A 22 -3.03 8.51 -6.65
C ARG A 22 -3.79 9.83 -6.79
N SER A 23 -4.96 9.79 -7.42
CA SER A 23 -5.92 10.88 -7.29
C SER A 23 -6.41 10.92 -5.84
N ALA A 24 -6.41 12.10 -5.21
CA ALA A 24 -6.97 12.30 -3.88
C ALA A 24 -8.36 11.64 -3.80
N THR A 25 -8.61 10.87 -2.74
CA THR A 25 -9.87 10.16 -2.55
C THR A 25 -11.04 11.12 -2.31
N GLY A 26 -10.74 12.40 -2.06
CA GLY A 26 -11.71 13.44 -1.75
C GLY A 26 -12.10 13.48 -0.28
N ASP A 27 -11.43 12.67 0.55
CA ASP A 27 -11.62 12.61 1.99
C ASP A 27 -10.27 12.82 2.69
N ASP A 28 -10.16 13.94 3.42
CA ASP A 28 -8.91 14.35 4.06
C ASP A 28 -8.37 13.30 5.05
N ALA A 29 -9.27 12.55 5.72
CA ALA A 29 -8.86 11.51 6.67
C ALA A 29 -8.29 10.29 5.94
N VAL A 30 -8.90 9.90 4.82
CA VAL A 30 -8.45 8.79 3.97
C VAL A 30 -7.13 9.15 3.30
N ASP A 31 -7.00 10.37 2.76
CA ASP A 31 -5.78 10.83 2.10
C ASP A 31 -4.59 10.93 3.07
N ALA A 32 -4.83 11.35 4.32
CA ALA A 32 -3.81 11.35 5.37
C ALA A 32 -3.37 9.93 5.76
N ALA A 33 -4.30 8.98 5.82
CA ALA A 33 -4.00 7.59 6.12
C ALA A 33 -3.18 6.92 4.99
N LEU A 34 -3.52 7.20 3.72
CA LEU A 34 -2.77 6.74 2.55
C LEU A 34 -1.35 7.33 2.51
N THR A 35 -1.20 8.61 2.81
CA THR A 35 0.12 9.26 2.93
C THR A 35 0.98 8.56 3.99
N ARG A 36 0.37 8.12 5.10
CA ARG A 36 1.08 7.39 6.16
C ARG A 36 1.54 6.01 5.72
N LEU A 37 0.77 5.33 4.87
CA LEU A 37 1.16 4.05 4.25
C LEU A 37 2.36 4.17 3.31
N GLU A 38 2.59 5.34 2.71
CA GLU A 38 3.77 5.54 1.85
C GLU A 38 5.07 5.60 2.67
N THR A 39 4.98 5.98 3.95
CA THR A 39 6.15 6.13 4.82
C THR A 39 6.75 4.81 5.31
N ILE A 40 6.06 3.68 5.09
CA ILE A 40 6.56 2.35 5.50
C ILE A 40 7.35 1.64 4.41
N ASP A 41 7.46 2.20 3.21
CA ASP A 41 8.30 1.61 2.18
C ASP A 41 9.79 1.60 2.63
N GLY A 42 10.39 0.42 2.72
CA GLY A 42 11.73 0.21 3.26
C GLY A 42 11.85 0.12 4.79
N ALA A 43 10.74 0.18 5.54
CA ALA A 43 10.75 0.00 7.00
C ALA A 43 10.83 -1.50 7.39
N PRO A 44 11.28 -1.84 8.62
CA PRO A 44 11.21 -3.20 9.12
C PRO A 44 9.74 -3.64 9.32
N LEU A 45 9.44 -4.90 9.01
CA LEU A 45 8.08 -5.49 9.05
C LEU A 45 7.36 -5.28 10.41
N SER A 46 8.12 -5.22 11.51
CA SER A 46 7.58 -4.94 12.84
C SER A 46 6.95 -3.54 12.98
N GLN A 47 7.42 -2.56 12.20
CA GLN A 47 6.82 -1.22 12.14
C GLN A 47 5.60 -1.14 11.21
N HIS A 48 5.47 -2.07 10.25
CA HIS A 48 4.35 -2.07 9.32
C HIS A 48 3.03 -2.32 10.05
N VAL A 49 3.02 -3.26 11.01
CA VAL A 49 1.81 -3.61 11.77
C VAL A 49 1.25 -2.40 12.51
N ALA A 50 2.10 -1.62 13.18
CA ALA A 50 1.67 -0.42 13.91
C ALA A 50 1.10 0.66 12.97
N VAL A 51 1.62 0.78 11.75
CA VAL A 51 1.10 1.72 10.75
C VAL A 51 -0.22 1.24 10.16
N PHE A 52 -0.35 -0.05 9.86
CA PHE A 52 -1.60 -0.63 9.39
C PHE A 52 -2.71 -0.52 10.43
N ASP A 53 -2.44 -0.80 11.70
CA ASP A 53 -3.44 -0.66 12.76
C ASP A 53 -3.94 0.79 12.88
N ALA A 54 -3.03 1.77 12.80
CA ALA A 54 -3.39 3.18 12.84
C ALA A 54 -4.28 3.60 11.65
N VAL A 55 -3.99 3.08 10.44
CA VAL A 55 -4.80 3.35 9.25
C VAL A 55 -6.16 2.69 9.34
N HIS A 56 -6.24 1.43 9.80
CA HIS A 56 -7.52 0.75 9.99
C HIS A 56 -8.39 1.47 11.02
N ALA A 57 -7.81 1.92 12.13
CA ALA A 57 -8.54 2.69 13.14
C ALA A 57 -9.10 4.00 12.56
N ALA A 58 -8.29 4.75 11.80
CA ALA A 58 -8.73 6.00 11.17
C ALA A 58 -9.85 5.78 10.15
N LEU A 59 -9.77 4.72 9.34
CA LEU A 59 -10.80 4.40 8.37
C LEU A 59 -12.10 3.91 9.03
N GLN A 60 -11.99 3.14 10.12
CA GLN A 60 -13.15 2.68 10.90
C GLN A 60 -13.86 3.85 11.59
N ASP A 61 -13.11 4.78 12.18
CA ASP A 61 -13.66 6.00 12.78
C ASP A 61 -14.41 6.82 11.74
N ARG A 62 -13.80 6.99 10.55
CA ARG A 62 -14.46 7.69 9.44
C ARG A 62 -15.74 7.00 8.96
N LEU A 63 -15.73 5.67 8.87
CA LEU A 63 -16.92 4.92 8.49
C LEU A 63 -18.04 5.07 9.53
N ALA A 64 -17.69 4.99 10.82
CA ALA A 64 -18.65 5.17 11.91
C ALA A 64 -19.27 6.57 11.91
N ASP A 65 -18.51 7.61 11.57
CA ASP A 65 -18.98 8.99 11.42
C ASP A 65 -19.94 9.18 10.23
N THR A 66 -19.85 8.33 9.19
CA THR A 66 -20.80 8.35 8.06
C THR A 66 -22.09 7.55 8.30
N GLU A 67 -22.11 6.65 9.27
CA GLU A 67 -23.26 5.79 9.60
C GLU A 67 -24.14 6.34 10.75
N GLY A 68 -23.69 7.38 11.46
CA GLY A 68 -24.39 8.02 12.58
C GLY A 68 -25.26 9.21 12.20
#